data_AF-A0A957AW47-F1
#
_entry.id   AF-A0A957AW47-F1
#
_cell.length_a   1.000
_cell.length_b   1.000
_cell.length_c   1.000
_cell.angle_alpha   90.00
_cell.angle_beta   90.00
_cell.angle_gamma   90.00
#
_symmetry.space_group_name_H-M   'P 1'
#
loop_
_entity.id
_entity.type
_entity.pdbx_description
1 polymer ?
#
loop_
_entity_poly.entity_id
_entity_poly.type
_entity_poly.pdbx_seq_one_letter_code
_entity_poly.pdbx_strand_id
1 'polypeptide(L)'
;MAQKTQPSPELLAANQRLLALRRQQMRREPGVDAGCHQPNASLEWPALLELPEHLGWGSAALTAVLRRRQCGQSTQETNFAYLEAQSGPVEKRMSDGAQILQGDSRSKVLAEAASVKLYPDIGLAMLRQNMTAPGRLWLMSRYLDVAGQGSLRIDIVTKHLSTKNSGLYLCGKRQLRNLLR
;
A
#
# COMPACT_ATOMS: atom_id res chain seq x y z
N MET A 1 -29.07 41.64 1.60
CA MET A 1 -28.68 41.63 0.17
C MET A 1 -27.24 41.15 0.08
N ALA A 2 -27.01 39.91 -0.37
CA ALA A 2 -25.67 39.32 -0.45
C ALA A 2 -24.92 39.87 -1.67
N GLN A 3 -23.83 40.60 -1.43
CA GLN A 3 -22.93 41.07 -2.48
C GLN A 3 -22.22 39.84 -3.08
N LYS A 4 -22.45 39.58 -4.36
CA LYS A 4 -21.70 38.57 -5.11
C LYS A 4 -20.28 39.10 -5.30
N THR A 5 -19.32 38.51 -4.62
CA THR A 5 -17.89 38.78 -4.82
C THR A 5 -17.51 38.38 -6.24
N GLN A 6 -17.14 39.37 -7.06
CA GLN A 6 -16.60 39.11 -8.38
C GLN A 6 -15.21 38.49 -8.24
N PRO A 7 -14.88 37.42 -9.00
CA PRO A 7 -13.58 36.78 -8.93
C PRO A 7 -12.49 37.73 -9.42
N SER A 8 -11.37 37.78 -8.70
CA SER A 8 -10.20 38.61 -9.03
C SER A 8 -9.73 38.34 -10.47
N PRO A 9 -9.45 39.39 -11.29
CA PRO A 9 -9.04 39.24 -12.68
C PRO A 9 -7.70 38.48 -12.80
N GLU A 10 -6.82 38.58 -11.81
CA GLU A 10 -5.55 37.84 -11.78
C GLU A 10 -5.77 36.32 -11.69
N LEU A 11 -6.80 35.91 -10.93
CA LEU A 11 -7.15 34.50 -10.77
C LEU A 11 -7.66 33.90 -12.09
N LEU A 12 -8.46 34.67 -12.84
CA LEU A 12 -8.93 34.26 -14.16
C LEU A 12 -7.76 34.09 -15.14
N ALA A 13 -6.81 35.03 -15.15
CA ALA A 13 -5.62 34.95 -15.99
C ALA A 13 -4.74 33.72 -15.65
N ALA A 14 -4.56 33.43 -14.35
CA ALA A 14 -3.82 32.25 -13.90
C ALA A 14 -4.49 30.93 -14.31
N ASN A 15 -5.82 30.83 -14.17
CA ASN A 15 -6.57 29.65 -14.60
C ASN A 15 -6.47 29.41 -16.11
N GLN A 16 -6.48 30.46 -16.92
CA GLN A 16 -6.30 30.34 -18.37
C GLN A 16 -4.90 29.81 -18.72
N ARG A 17 -3.85 30.28 -18.04
CA ARG A 17 -2.47 29.77 -18.24
C ARG A 17 -2.35 28.29 -17.90
N LEU A 18 -2.95 27.85 -16.80
CA LEU A 18 -2.93 26.43 -16.40
C LEU A 18 -3.67 25.54 -17.40
N LEU A 19 -4.80 25.99 -17.92
CA LEU A 19 -5.52 25.27 -18.98
C LEU A 19 -4.71 25.16 -20.27
N ALA A 20 -3.97 26.20 -20.64
CA ALA A 20 -3.08 26.16 -21.80
C ALA A 20 -1.97 25.11 -21.65
N LEU A 21 -1.32 25.04 -20.48
CA LEU A 21 -0.27 24.05 -20.20
C LEU A 21 -0.79 22.61 -20.24
N ARG A 22 -1.97 22.34 -19.68
CA ARG A 22 -2.58 21.00 -19.75
C ARG A 22 -2.86 20.54 -21.18
N ARG A 23 -3.30 21.46 -22.05
CA ARG A 23 -3.51 21.17 -23.48
C ARG A 23 -2.21 20.83 -24.20
N GLN A 24 -1.09 21.45 -23.81
CA GLN A 24 0.23 21.13 -24.37
C GLN A 24 0.74 19.76 -23.92
N GLN A 25 0.52 19.37 -22.66
CA GLN A 25 0.90 18.05 -22.14
C GLN A 25 0.09 16.93 -22.80
N MET A 26 -1.22 17.10 -22.97
CA MET A 26 -2.08 16.12 -23.65
C MET A 26 -1.70 15.89 -25.12
N ARG A 27 -1.10 16.88 -25.80
CA ARG A 27 -0.63 16.72 -27.18
C ARG A 27 0.71 16.00 -27.31
N ARG A 28 1.43 15.78 -26.21
CA ARG A 28 2.79 15.19 -26.22
C ARG A 28 2.82 13.67 -26.17
N GLU A 29 1.66 13.00 -26.11
CA GLU A 29 1.57 11.55 -26.11
C GLU A 29 0.94 11.02 -27.41
N PRO A 30 1.71 10.84 -28.50
CA PRO A 30 1.40 9.84 -29.50
C PRO A 30 2.15 8.55 -29.12
N GLY A 31 1.38 7.48 -28.88
CA GLY A 31 1.93 6.18 -28.53
C GLY A 31 2.86 5.59 -29.58
N VAL A 32 3.87 4.86 -29.10
CA VAL A 32 4.59 3.81 -29.83
C VAL A 32 4.94 2.70 -28.82
N ASP A 33 4.25 1.58 -28.99
CA ASP A 33 4.66 0.18 -28.89
C ASP A 33 5.61 -0.37 -27.80
N ALA A 34 5.24 -1.58 -27.40
CA ALA A 34 5.94 -2.59 -26.63
C ALA A 34 7.48 -2.60 -26.72
N GLY A 35 8.12 -2.67 -25.56
CA GLY A 35 9.52 -3.08 -25.45
C GLY A 35 9.94 -3.21 -23.99
N CYS A 36 10.13 -4.46 -23.54
CA CYS A 36 10.90 -4.76 -22.33
C CYS A 36 12.32 -4.20 -22.52
N HIS A 37 12.57 -2.97 -22.08
CA HIS A 37 13.90 -2.40 -22.00
C HIS A 37 14.44 -2.53 -20.58
N GLN A 38 15.55 -3.25 -20.49
CA GLN A 38 16.48 -3.28 -19.36
C GLN A 38 16.75 -1.88 -18.80
N PRO A 39 16.87 -1.69 -17.48
CA PRO A 39 17.37 -0.44 -16.93
C PRO A 39 18.91 -0.47 -17.02
N ASN A 40 19.44 -0.23 -18.21
CA ASN A 40 20.84 0.08 -18.39
C ASN A 40 21.00 1.23 -19.39
N ALA A 41 20.43 2.36 -19.03
CA ALA A 41 20.81 3.64 -19.58
C ALA A 41 20.74 4.66 -18.45
N SER A 42 21.90 5.24 -18.16
CA SER A 42 22.07 6.47 -17.41
C SER A 42 21.16 7.53 -18.00
N LEU A 43 19.92 7.58 -17.51
CA LEU A 43 19.05 8.74 -17.62
C LEU A 43 19.70 9.81 -16.75
N GLU A 44 20.58 10.60 -17.37
CA GLU A 44 20.92 11.91 -16.85
C GLU A 44 19.61 12.69 -16.77
N TRP A 45 19.11 12.90 -15.56
CA TRP A 45 17.93 13.73 -15.29
C TRP A 45 18.42 15.18 -15.26
N PRO A 46 18.30 15.99 -16.33
CA PRO A 46 18.78 17.37 -16.29
C PRO A 46 17.86 18.24 -15.39
N ALA A 47 16.68 17.73 -15.03
CA ALA A 47 15.66 18.44 -14.28
C ALA A 47 15.82 18.37 -12.75
N LEU A 48 16.80 17.62 -12.21
CA LEU A 48 17.10 17.67 -10.77
C LEU A 48 18.04 18.82 -10.38
N LEU A 49 18.64 19.51 -11.35
CA LEU A 49 19.56 20.63 -11.10
C LEU A 49 18.84 21.96 -10.81
N GLU A 50 17.53 22.06 -11.06
CA GLU A 50 16.72 23.26 -10.74
C GLU A 50 15.75 23.01 -9.58
N LEU A 51 16.10 22.14 -8.63
CA LEU A 51 15.34 22.02 -7.39
C LEU A 51 15.75 23.16 -6.44
N PRO A 52 14.79 23.97 -5.93
CA PRO A 52 15.13 25.09 -5.07
C PRO A 52 15.85 24.63 -3.79
N GLU A 53 17.08 25.11 -3.59
CA GLU A 53 17.94 24.70 -2.47
C GLU A 53 17.32 24.98 -1.09
N HIS A 54 16.42 25.97 -1.00
CA HIS A 54 15.73 26.34 0.23
C HIS A 54 14.77 25.27 0.76
N LEU A 55 14.45 24.23 -0.02
CA LEU A 55 13.61 23.11 0.41
C LEU A 55 14.41 21.94 0.99
N GLY A 56 15.75 22.05 1.09
CA GLY A 56 16.60 21.03 1.74
C GLY A 56 16.87 19.77 0.90
N TRP A 57 16.43 19.75 -0.36
CA TRP A 57 16.63 18.63 -1.30
C TRP A 57 18.08 18.48 -1.76
N GLY A 58 18.92 19.51 -1.61
CA GLY A 58 20.36 19.46 -1.87
C GLY A 58 21.19 18.83 -0.73
N SER A 59 20.58 18.40 0.37
CA SER A 59 21.34 17.85 1.50
C SER A 59 21.93 16.48 1.16
N ALA A 60 23.26 16.39 1.11
CA ALA A 60 24.00 15.17 0.81
C ALA A 60 23.61 13.98 1.72
N ALA A 61 23.24 14.27 2.97
CA ALA A 61 22.76 13.27 3.93
C ALA A 61 21.43 12.62 3.50
N LEU A 62 20.48 13.41 2.98
CA LEU A 62 19.18 12.90 2.54
C LEU A 62 19.34 12.06 1.27
N THR A 63 20.15 12.53 0.33
CA THR A 63 20.48 11.78 -0.90
C THR A 63 21.21 10.46 -0.58
N ALA A 64 22.07 10.43 0.43
CA ALA A 64 22.73 9.20 0.88
C ALA A 64 21.74 8.17 1.46
N VAL A 65 20.73 8.62 2.22
CA VAL A 65 19.68 7.74 2.78
C VAL A 65 18.82 7.15 1.67
N LEU A 66 18.44 7.95 0.66
CA LEU A 66 17.66 7.47 -0.49
C LEU A 66 18.44 6.45 -1.32
N ARG A 67 19.73 6.70 -1.60
CA ARG A 67 20.61 5.78 -2.34
C ARG A 67 20.80 4.45 -1.59
N ARG A 68 20.93 4.48 -0.25
CA ARG A 68 21.03 3.27 0.57
C ARG A 68 19.74 2.43 0.51
N ARG A 69 18.56 3.07 0.43
CA ARG A 69 17.28 2.34 0.32
C ARG A 69 17.08 1.70 -1.05
N GLN A 70 17.52 2.34 -2.13
CA GLN A 70 17.39 1.79 -3.49
C GLN A 70 18.29 0.57 -3.70
N CYS A 71 19.54 0.56 -3.23
CA CYS A 71 20.41 -0.61 -3.37
C CYS A 71 19.95 -1.85 -2.56
N GLY A 72 19.11 -1.68 -1.54
CA GLY A 72 18.67 -2.79 -0.67
C GLY A 72 17.44 -3.55 -1.13
N GLN A 73 16.80 -3.18 -2.25
CA GLN A 73 15.50 -3.72 -2.67
C GLN A 73 15.53 -4.65 -3.90
N SER A 74 16.69 -4.88 -4.53
CA SER A 74 16.79 -5.67 -5.78
C SER A 74 16.78 -7.20 -5.60
N THR A 75 16.59 -7.73 -4.39
CA THR A 75 16.69 -9.19 -4.12
C THR A 75 15.37 -9.88 -3.74
N GLN A 76 14.20 -9.29 -4.01
CA GLN A 76 12.90 -9.86 -3.60
C GLN A 76 11.89 -10.11 -4.74
N GLU A 77 12.38 -10.39 -5.96
CA GLU A 77 11.57 -10.85 -7.08
C GLU A 77 11.67 -12.38 -7.29
N THR A 78 11.39 -13.19 -6.26
CA THR A 78 11.27 -14.66 -6.42
C THR A 78 10.20 -15.27 -5.52
N ASN A 79 9.04 -14.62 -5.35
CA ASN A 79 7.94 -15.17 -4.53
C ASN A 79 6.59 -15.32 -5.26
N PHE A 80 6.52 -15.06 -6.57
CA PHE A 80 5.29 -15.29 -7.35
C PHE A 80 5.15 -16.71 -7.92
N ALA A 81 6.19 -17.54 -7.88
CA ALA A 81 6.18 -18.88 -8.48
C ALA A 81 5.60 -20.01 -7.60
N TYR A 82 5.17 -19.73 -6.35
CA TYR A 82 4.81 -20.79 -5.39
C TYR A 82 3.30 -21.08 -5.25
N LEU A 83 2.43 -20.29 -5.88
CA LEU A 83 0.96 -20.47 -5.75
C LEU A 83 0.34 -21.39 -6.81
N GLU A 84 1.10 -21.84 -7.81
CA GLU A 84 0.55 -22.66 -8.91
C GLU A 84 0.73 -24.18 -8.72
N ALA A 85 1.48 -24.63 -7.71
CA ALA A 85 1.81 -26.04 -7.51
C ALA A 85 0.83 -26.84 -6.61
N GLN A 86 -0.28 -26.26 -6.15
CA GLN A 86 -1.24 -26.95 -5.25
C GLN A 86 -2.59 -27.32 -5.88
N SER A 87 -2.71 -27.27 -7.22
CA SER A 87 -3.90 -27.73 -7.94
C SER A 87 -3.73 -29.19 -8.39
N GLY A 88 -3.60 -30.12 -7.43
CA GLY A 88 -3.62 -31.56 -7.70
C GLY A 88 -5.05 -32.14 -7.74
N PRO A 89 -5.30 -33.21 -8.50
CA PRO A 89 -6.64 -33.75 -8.69
C PRO A 89 -7.12 -34.52 -7.45
N VAL A 90 -8.41 -34.32 -7.13
CA VAL A 90 -9.14 -34.97 -6.04
C VAL A 90 -9.37 -36.45 -6.39
N GLU A 91 -8.50 -37.34 -5.92
CA GLU A 91 -8.82 -38.77 -5.83
C GLU A 91 -9.43 -39.11 -4.47
N LYS A 92 -10.69 -39.54 -4.53
CA LYS A 92 -11.43 -40.16 -3.42
C LYS A 92 -10.72 -41.43 -2.98
N ARG A 93 -10.30 -41.50 -1.71
CA ARG A 93 -10.06 -42.77 -1.03
C ARG A 93 -10.79 -42.78 0.31
N MET A 94 -11.77 -43.67 0.42
CA MET A 94 -12.40 -44.08 1.67
C MET A 94 -11.39 -44.87 2.51
N SER A 95 -11.48 -44.73 3.83
CA SER A 95 -11.33 -45.76 4.88
C SER A 95 -10.54 -45.26 6.09
N ASP A 96 -11.24 -45.23 7.22
CA ASP A 96 -10.85 -45.61 8.58
C ASP A 96 -9.59 -45.05 9.26
N GLY A 97 -9.87 -44.27 10.31
CA GLY A 97 -9.43 -44.62 11.67
C GLY A 97 -7.95 -44.49 12.01
N ALA A 98 -7.49 -43.27 12.29
CA ALA A 98 -6.47 -43.02 13.32
C ALA A 98 -6.44 -41.54 13.71
N GLN A 99 -6.57 -41.26 15.00
CA GLN A 99 -6.36 -39.95 15.60
C GLN A 99 -4.88 -39.57 15.48
N ILE A 100 -4.56 -38.48 14.77
CA ILE A 100 -3.22 -37.88 14.77
C ILE A 100 -3.31 -36.45 15.30
N LEU A 101 -2.52 -36.19 16.33
CA LEU A 101 -2.25 -34.92 16.97
C LEU A 101 -1.78 -33.87 15.94
N GLN A 102 -2.72 -33.11 15.35
CA GLN A 102 -2.42 -31.90 14.56
C GLN A 102 -2.19 -30.71 15.50
N GLY A 103 -1.06 -30.73 16.19
CA GLY A 103 -0.53 -29.58 16.91
C GLY A 103 0.54 -28.87 16.09
N ASP A 104 0.34 -27.56 15.90
CA ASP A 104 1.41 -26.55 15.83
C ASP A 104 2.07 -26.13 14.50
N SER A 105 1.75 -26.72 13.35
CA SER A 105 2.32 -26.24 12.07
C SER A 105 1.77 -24.88 11.58
N ARG A 106 0.59 -24.46 12.06
CA ARG A 106 -0.01 -23.17 11.69
C ARG A 106 0.63 -21.97 12.41
N SER A 107 1.17 -22.19 13.61
CA SER A 107 1.78 -21.14 14.42
C SER A 107 3.06 -20.59 13.78
N LYS A 108 3.80 -21.45 13.08
CA LYS A 108 5.08 -21.08 12.43
C LYS A 108 4.91 -20.30 11.14
N VAL A 109 3.91 -20.61 10.33
CA VAL A 109 3.65 -19.92 9.05
C VAL A 109 3.20 -18.47 9.26
N LEU A 110 2.50 -18.18 10.37
CA LEU A 110 2.09 -16.81 10.70
C LEU A 110 3.26 -15.93 11.18
N ALA A 111 4.34 -16.52 11.67
CA ALA A 111 5.49 -15.77 12.19
C ALA A 111 6.39 -15.20 11.08
N GLU A 112 6.46 -15.84 9.91
CA GLU A 112 7.22 -15.31 8.75
C GLU A 112 6.44 -14.25 7.95
N ALA A 113 5.11 -14.29 7.97
CA ALA A 113 4.25 -13.28 7.34
C ALA A 113 4.04 -12.03 8.21
N ALA A 114 4.96 -11.74 9.14
CA ALA A 114 4.76 -10.77 10.21
C ALA A 114 4.70 -9.28 9.75
N SER A 115 4.84 -8.99 8.46
CA SER A 115 4.89 -7.62 7.94
C SER A 115 3.83 -7.38 6.87
N VAL A 116 3.03 -6.32 7.07
CA VAL A 116 2.08 -5.83 6.07
C VAL A 116 2.78 -4.76 5.24
N LYS A 117 2.83 -4.96 3.92
CA LYS A 117 3.34 -3.93 3.00
C LYS A 117 2.39 -2.73 3.00
N LEU A 118 2.86 -1.58 3.48
CA LEU A 118 2.14 -0.31 3.44
C LEU A 118 2.83 0.63 2.45
N TYR A 119 2.07 1.08 1.44
CA TYR A 119 2.54 2.06 0.48
C TYR A 119 2.49 3.49 1.08
N PRO A 120 3.50 4.34 0.83
CA PRO A 120 3.58 5.67 1.45
C PRO A 120 2.42 6.61 1.11
N ASP A 121 1.91 6.52 -0.11
CA ASP A 121 0.78 7.30 -0.63
C ASP A 121 -0.52 6.99 0.12
N ILE A 122 -0.81 5.70 0.36
CA ILE A 122 -1.96 5.24 1.15
C ILE A 122 -1.84 5.73 2.59
N GLY A 123 -0.66 5.56 3.19
CA GLY A 123 -0.40 6.05 4.56
C GLY A 123 -0.59 7.56 4.68
N LEU A 124 -0.07 8.33 3.72
CA LEU A 124 -0.24 9.78 3.65
C LEU A 124 -1.71 10.18 3.46
N ALA A 125 -2.46 9.48 2.62
CA ALA A 125 -3.88 9.74 2.41
C ALA A 125 -4.68 9.51 3.71
N MET A 126 -4.41 8.41 4.42
CA MET A 126 -5.04 8.13 5.72
C MET A 126 -4.74 9.23 6.75
N LEU A 127 -3.50 9.72 6.80
CA LEU A 127 -3.11 10.80 7.71
C LEU A 127 -3.77 12.14 7.34
N ARG A 128 -3.79 12.50 6.06
CA ARG A 128 -4.40 13.75 5.57
C ARG A 128 -5.90 13.82 5.84
N GLN A 129 -6.58 12.68 5.82
CA GLN A 129 -8.02 12.59 6.06
C GLN A 129 -8.37 12.34 7.54
N ASN A 130 -7.39 12.36 8.46
CA ASN A 130 -7.57 12.00 9.87
C ASN A 130 -8.17 10.59 10.07
N MET A 131 -7.91 9.67 9.14
CA MET A 131 -8.40 8.30 9.13
C MET A 131 -7.43 7.32 9.82
N THR A 132 -6.77 7.76 10.89
CA THR A 132 -5.73 6.97 11.57
C THR A 132 -6.30 5.70 12.21
N ALA A 133 -7.45 5.81 12.89
CA ALA A 133 -8.11 4.67 13.53
C ALA A 133 -8.63 3.62 12.52
N PRO A 134 -9.43 3.99 11.49
CA PRO A 134 -9.86 3.02 10.48
C PRO A 134 -8.70 2.51 9.62
N GLY A 135 -7.68 3.32 9.35
CA GLY A 135 -6.47 2.89 8.64
C GLY A 135 -5.70 1.81 9.40
N ARG A 136 -5.53 1.98 10.72
CA ARG A 136 -4.93 0.94 11.57
C ARG A 136 -5.77 -0.33 11.61
N LEU A 137 -7.09 -0.21 11.70
CA LEU A 137 -8.00 -1.36 11.63
C LEU A 137 -7.82 -2.11 10.30
N TRP A 138 -7.76 -1.39 9.18
CA TRP A 138 -7.54 -1.97 7.85
C TRP A 138 -6.21 -2.74 7.76
N LEU A 139 -5.11 -2.19 8.29
CA LEU A 139 -3.81 -2.86 8.33
C LEU A 139 -3.84 -4.15 9.16
N MET A 140 -4.48 -4.12 10.32
CA MET A 140 -4.63 -5.29 11.19
C MET A 140 -5.53 -6.35 10.56
N SER A 141 -6.59 -5.94 9.87
CA SER A 141 -7.41 -6.85 9.07
C SER A 141 -6.59 -7.48 7.95
N ARG A 142 -5.78 -6.71 7.23
CA ARG A 142 -4.93 -7.26 6.16
C ARG A 142 -3.89 -8.25 6.67
N TYR A 143 -3.41 -8.06 7.89
CA TYR A 143 -2.56 -9.03 8.59
C TYR A 143 -3.28 -10.35 8.87
N LEU A 144 -4.57 -10.30 9.24
CA LEU A 144 -5.39 -11.48 9.53
C LEU A 144 -5.83 -12.21 8.25
N ASP A 145 -5.92 -11.51 7.13
CA ASP A 145 -6.29 -12.07 5.82
C ASP A 145 -5.08 -12.67 5.09
N VAL A 146 -4.62 -13.82 5.61
CA VAL A 146 -3.49 -14.57 5.02
C VAL A 146 -3.77 -14.99 3.57
N ALA A 147 -5.05 -15.21 3.23
CA ALA A 147 -5.47 -15.63 1.90
C ALA A 147 -5.58 -14.46 0.90
N GLY A 148 -5.56 -13.21 1.37
CA GLY A 148 -5.71 -12.02 0.54
C GLY A 148 -7.07 -11.93 -0.17
N GLN A 149 -8.11 -12.57 0.39
CA GLN A 149 -9.43 -12.64 -0.24
C GLN A 149 -10.22 -11.33 -0.11
N GLY A 150 -9.80 -10.42 0.77
CA GLY A 150 -10.51 -9.17 1.06
C GLY A 150 -11.79 -9.37 1.89
N SER A 151 -12.11 -10.61 2.28
CA SER A 151 -13.27 -10.95 3.10
C SER A 151 -12.85 -11.63 4.40
N LEU A 152 -13.14 -10.99 5.54
CA LEU A 152 -12.88 -11.55 6.86
C LEU A 152 -14.17 -11.73 7.64
N ARG A 153 -14.28 -12.87 8.33
CA ARG A 153 -15.40 -13.11 9.25
C ARG A 153 -15.28 -12.17 10.45
N ILE A 154 -16.37 -11.49 10.78
CA ILE A 154 -16.45 -10.54 11.91
C ILE A 154 -16.05 -11.21 13.23
N ASP A 155 -16.35 -12.49 13.41
CA ASP A 155 -16.01 -13.25 14.62
C ASP A 155 -14.50 -13.34 14.83
N ILE A 156 -13.74 -13.57 13.75
CA ILE A 156 -12.27 -13.66 13.77
C ILE A 156 -11.69 -12.30 14.12
N VAL A 157 -12.15 -11.25 13.44
CA VAL A 157 -11.71 -9.87 13.69
C VAL A 157 -12.00 -9.47 15.14
N THR A 158 -13.21 -9.76 15.62
CA THR A 158 -13.60 -9.43 17.01
C THR A 158 -12.76 -10.22 18.01
N LYS A 159 -12.53 -11.51 17.78
CA LYS A 159 -11.71 -12.35 18.67
C LYS A 159 -10.26 -11.85 18.77
N HIS A 160 -9.65 -11.49 17.64
CA HIS A 160 -8.24 -11.07 17.62
C HIS A 160 -8.03 -9.61 18.02
N LEU A 161 -8.93 -8.70 17.65
CA LEU A 161 -8.72 -7.26 17.86
C LEU A 161 -9.33 -6.73 19.16
N SER A 162 -10.32 -7.42 19.75
CA SER A 162 -11.01 -6.95 20.96
C SER A 162 -10.62 -7.65 22.26
N THR A 163 -9.85 -8.76 22.18
CA THR A 163 -9.42 -9.51 23.36
C THR A 163 -8.15 -8.90 23.94
N LYS A 164 -8.18 -8.47 25.21
CA LYS A 164 -7.06 -7.77 25.87
C LYS A 164 -5.74 -8.56 25.89
N ASN A 165 -5.83 -9.89 25.85
CA ASN A 165 -4.67 -10.78 25.88
C ASN A 165 -4.16 -11.14 24.47
N SER A 166 -4.75 -10.59 23.42
CA SER A 166 -4.29 -10.80 22.05
C SER A 166 -3.13 -9.85 21.73
N GLY A 167 -2.08 -10.36 21.08
CA GLY A 167 -1.00 -9.52 20.57
C GLY A 167 -1.45 -8.49 19.52
N LEU A 168 -2.65 -8.66 18.97
CA LEU A 168 -3.27 -7.74 18.02
C LEU A 168 -4.39 -6.89 18.65
N TYR A 169 -4.41 -6.77 19.98
CA TYR A 169 -5.43 -5.96 20.65
C TYR A 169 -5.40 -4.50 20.16
N LEU A 170 -6.53 -4.04 19.61
CA LEU A 170 -6.70 -2.69 19.08
C LEU A 170 -7.60 -1.85 19.96
N CYS A 171 -8.82 -2.32 20.23
CA CYS A 171 -9.83 -1.57 20.98
C CYS A 171 -10.94 -2.49 21.51
N GLY A 172 -11.73 -1.99 22.47
CA GLY A 172 -12.88 -2.74 23.00
C GLY A 172 -13.99 -2.95 21.96
N LYS A 173 -14.81 -3.99 22.16
CA LYS A 173 -15.91 -4.39 21.25
C LYS A 173 -16.83 -3.24 20.84
N ARG A 174 -17.14 -2.30 21.74
CA ARG A 174 -17.98 -1.13 21.44
C ARG A 174 -17.32 -0.20 20.42
N GLN A 175 -16.04 0.08 20.57
CA GLN A 175 -15.28 0.93 19.63
C GLN A 175 -15.10 0.23 18.29
N LEU A 176 -14.84 -1.08 18.31
CA LEU A 176 -14.75 -1.87 17.08
C LEU A 176 -16.04 -1.77 16.25
N ARG A 177 -17.21 -1.85 16.88
CA ARG A 177 -18.50 -1.65 16.18
C ARG A 177 -18.66 -0.25 15.60
N ASN A 178 -18.14 0.79 16.27
CA ASN A 178 -18.19 2.16 15.75
C ASN A 178 -17.28 2.33 14.53
N LEU A 179 -16.17 1.60 14.46
CA LEU A 179 -15.24 1.63 13.32
C LEU A 179 -15.70 0.80 12.12
N LEU A 180 -16.65 -0.12 12.30
CA LEU A 180 -17.19 -1.01 11.26
C LEU A 180 -18.53 -0.53 10.68
N ARG A 181 -19.04 0.62 11.12
CA ARG A 181 -20.27 1.25 10.62
C ARG A 181 -19.93 2.30 9.57
#